data_AF-A0A7W8J5W4-F1
#
_entry.id   AF-A0A7W8J5W4-F1
#
_cell.length_a   1.000
_cell.length_b   1.000
_cell.length_c   1.000
_cell.angle_alpha   90.00
_cell.angle_beta   90.00
_cell.angle_gamma   90.00
#
_symmetry.space_group_name_H-M   'P 1'
#
loop_
_entity.id
_entity.type
_entity.pdbx_description
1 polymer ?
#
loop_
_entity_poly.entity_id
_entity_poly.type
_entity_poly.pdbx_seq_one_letter_code
_entity_poly.pdbx_strand_id
1 'polypeptide(L)'
;MVRRICVVLALFSALATIATAQEQPLPLEGFVTRAVSFTDFDANGLHVLFNHETRVRVGNVFLRDPATSGSPFVGQPVSIVGRQERGKHQIKAMEIMFLPAPERKLSGFAVIDRGLSPATSKEILVRADGYPILINASTQVTFKAPLASLSQVTTNIWIAFHGKLREDGTILAEAVIFTPNIIQNREEKLLARNEYDPSAVPDDSKQNAAGKFFLGVDPRKIPPVHDAVMQARIDRIGESLIPRYQRDLPDTDETKIDFRFQLVDEPKWHDARTMPSGVILVPRHIVERLQNDSQLAAVLADNVGTALEKQTYLAMPKNQAMLAANLGGFAAGLFVPGLGLATGIATFSSAKTIYSHEIQQSGRVSLGLLHDAGYDLTEAPLAWWTIAAKHPADPTATDPPDRSLNLYRTIGAVWHNYSETPSKPATALQSN
;
A
#
# COMPACT_ATOMS: atom_id res chain seq x y z
N MET A 1 -15.75 -68.14 -50.52
CA MET A 1 -15.41 -66.76 -50.13
C MET A 1 -16.67 -65.91 -50.19
N VAL A 2 -16.84 -65.02 -49.20
CA VAL A 2 -17.87 -63.96 -49.08
C VAL A 2 -19.27 -64.37 -48.58
N ARG A 3 -19.46 -64.25 -47.25
CA ARG A 3 -20.76 -64.18 -46.55
C ARG A 3 -21.26 -62.72 -46.60
N ARG A 4 -22.52 -62.52 -46.99
CA ARG A 4 -23.26 -61.27 -46.84
C ARG A 4 -23.86 -61.22 -45.43
N ILE A 5 -23.55 -60.18 -44.66
CA ILE A 5 -24.19 -59.88 -43.38
C ILE A 5 -24.99 -58.58 -43.58
N CYS A 6 -26.32 -58.69 -43.51
CA CYS A 6 -27.22 -57.54 -43.42
C CYS A 6 -27.21 -57.04 -41.97
N VAL A 7 -26.75 -55.81 -41.75
CA VAL A 7 -26.86 -55.12 -40.45
C VAL A 7 -28.05 -54.16 -40.51
N VAL A 8 -28.99 -54.38 -39.60
CA VAL A 8 -30.17 -53.55 -39.35
C VAL A 8 -29.74 -52.32 -38.54
N LEU A 9 -30.00 -51.11 -39.05
CA LEU A 9 -29.90 -49.86 -38.29
C LEU A 9 -31.12 -49.71 -37.39
N ALA A 10 -30.92 -49.68 -36.07
CA ALA A 10 -31.90 -49.19 -35.11
C ALA A 10 -31.51 -47.76 -34.68
N LEU A 11 -32.25 -46.76 -35.18
CA LEU A 11 -32.20 -45.38 -34.69
C LEU A 11 -32.87 -45.32 -33.31
N PHE A 12 -32.09 -45.09 -32.26
CA PHE A 12 -32.60 -44.62 -30.97
C PHE A 12 -32.46 -43.11 -30.91
N SER A 13 -33.58 -42.39 -31.10
CA SER A 13 -33.69 -40.95 -30.84
C SER A 13 -33.78 -40.70 -29.33
N ALA A 14 -32.65 -40.48 -28.69
CA ALA A 14 -32.61 -39.92 -27.34
C ALA A 14 -32.73 -38.39 -27.43
N LEU A 15 -33.91 -37.86 -27.12
CA LEU A 15 -34.14 -36.44 -26.84
C LEU A 15 -33.38 -36.08 -25.55
N ALA A 16 -32.12 -35.68 -25.68
CA ALA A 16 -31.41 -35.03 -24.59
C ALA A 16 -31.99 -33.63 -24.43
N THR A 17 -32.82 -33.43 -23.40
CA THR A 17 -33.12 -32.10 -22.89
C THR A 17 -31.81 -31.53 -22.33
N ILE A 18 -31.10 -30.74 -23.14
CA ILE A 18 -30.01 -29.91 -22.66
C ILE A 18 -30.66 -28.86 -21.76
N ALA A 19 -30.78 -29.16 -20.47
CA ALA A 19 -31.00 -28.15 -19.46
C ALA A 19 -29.80 -27.20 -19.59
N THR A 20 -30.01 -26.04 -20.22
CA THR A 20 -29.04 -24.95 -20.16
C THR A 20 -29.01 -24.53 -18.70
N ALA A 21 -28.09 -25.11 -17.94
CA ALA A 21 -27.73 -24.62 -16.62
C ALA A 21 -27.38 -23.15 -16.83
N GLN A 22 -28.30 -22.27 -16.44
CA GLN A 22 -28.14 -20.84 -16.58
C GLN A 22 -27.07 -20.47 -15.55
N GLU A 23 -25.82 -20.43 -16.03
CA GLU A 23 -24.64 -20.14 -15.23
C GLU A 23 -24.89 -18.80 -14.54
N GLN A 24 -25.12 -18.85 -13.23
CA GLN A 24 -25.36 -17.63 -12.46
C GLN A 24 -24.08 -16.79 -12.55
N PRO A 25 -24.18 -15.50 -12.92
CA PRO A 25 -23.02 -14.65 -13.01
C PRO A 25 -22.34 -14.58 -11.64
N LEU A 26 -21.05 -14.90 -11.60
CA LEU A 26 -20.25 -14.77 -10.39
C LEU A 26 -20.15 -13.28 -10.00
N PRO A 27 -20.27 -12.94 -8.71
CA PRO A 27 -20.11 -11.57 -8.26
C PRO A 27 -18.67 -11.09 -8.52
N LEU A 28 -18.56 -9.88 -9.05
CA LEU A 28 -17.32 -9.11 -9.07
C LEU A 28 -17.14 -8.50 -7.68
N GLU A 29 -16.19 -9.02 -6.92
CA GLU A 29 -15.77 -8.46 -5.64
C GLU A 29 -14.62 -7.47 -5.84
N GLY A 30 -14.69 -6.30 -5.23
CA GLY A 30 -13.69 -5.27 -5.46
C GLY A 30 -13.87 -4.00 -4.66
N PHE A 31 -13.30 -2.93 -5.21
CA PHE A 31 -13.40 -1.59 -4.67
C PHE A 31 -13.90 -0.64 -5.73
N VAL A 32 -14.62 0.39 -5.30
CA VAL A 32 -14.91 1.57 -6.12
C VAL A 32 -13.58 2.25 -6.46
N THR A 33 -13.24 2.34 -7.73
CA THR A 33 -11.95 2.89 -8.22
C THR A 33 -12.08 4.32 -8.76
N ARG A 34 -13.29 4.72 -9.15
CA ARG A 34 -13.69 6.09 -9.51
C ARG A 34 -15.12 6.28 -9.04
N ALA A 35 -15.44 7.45 -8.48
CA ALA A 35 -16.82 7.79 -8.10
C ALA A 35 -17.14 9.23 -8.51
N VAL A 36 -18.12 9.40 -9.40
CA VAL A 36 -18.64 10.72 -9.80
C VAL A 36 -20.04 10.94 -9.25
N SER A 37 -20.88 9.91 -9.31
CA SER A 37 -22.20 9.89 -8.69
C SER A 37 -22.58 8.47 -8.30
N PHE A 38 -23.75 8.31 -7.70
CA PHE A 38 -24.29 6.98 -7.40
C PHE A 38 -24.44 6.08 -8.63
N THR A 39 -24.82 6.66 -9.77
CA THR A 39 -25.05 5.93 -11.03
C THR A 39 -23.88 6.01 -12.00
N ASP A 40 -22.81 6.70 -11.64
CA ASP A 40 -21.59 6.87 -12.44
C ASP A 40 -20.36 6.65 -11.57
N PHE A 41 -19.93 5.40 -11.51
CA PHE A 41 -18.73 4.98 -10.81
C PHE A 41 -18.13 3.77 -11.51
N ASP A 42 -16.86 3.49 -11.18
CA ASP A 42 -16.14 2.32 -11.67
C ASP A 42 -15.78 1.41 -10.49
N ALA A 43 -15.83 0.11 -10.71
CA ALA A 43 -15.41 -0.91 -9.74
C ALA A 43 -14.34 -1.80 -10.36
N ASN A 44 -13.17 -1.89 -9.71
CA ASN A 44 -11.98 -2.51 -10.28
C ASN A 44 -11.68 -2.05 -11.73
N GLY A 45 -11.97 -0.78 -12.06
CA GLY A 45 -11.76 -0.23 -13.41
C GLY A 45 -12.85 -0.55 -14.43
N LEU A 46 -13.84 -1.35 -14.04
CA LEU A 46 -15.02 -1.59 -14.87
C LEU A 46 -16.06 -0.53 -14.60
N HIS A 47 -16.48 0.17 -15.65
CA HIS A 47 -17.57 1.13 -15.56
C HIS A 47 -18.89 0.41 -15.29
N VAL A 48 -19.60 0.83 -14.23
CA VAL A 48 -20.81 0.18 -13.76
C VAL A 48 -22.03 0.80 -14.44
N LEU A 49 -22.67 0.03 -15.31
CA LEU A 49 -23.88 0.46 -16.02
C LEU A 49 -25.12 0.13 -15.19
N PHE A 50 -25.85 1.19 -14.81
CA PHE A 50 -27.15 1.11 -14.16
C PHE A 50 -28.30 1.00 -15.16
N ASN A 51 -29.33 0.27 -14.78
CA ASN A 51 -30.64 0.35 -15.42
C ASN A 51 -31.75 0.37 -14.36
N HIS A 52 -33.01 0.48 -14.81
CA HIS A 52 -34.18 0.54 -13.92
C HIS A 52 -34.45 -0.77 -13.15
N GLU A 53 -33.78 -1.87 -13.51
CA GLU A 53 -33.88 -3.17 -12.86
C GLU A 53 -32.72 -3.43 -11.88
N THR A 54 -31.66 -2.60 -11.90
CA THR A 54 -30.50 -2.74 -11.02
C THR A 54 -30.92 -2.58 -9.57
N ARG A 55 -30.76 -3.64 -8.78
CA ARG A 55 -31.03 -3.62 -7.34
C ARG A 55 -29.80 -3.12 -6.60
N VAL A 56 -29.98 -2.25 -5.61
CA VAL A 56 -28.86 -1.72 -4.84
C VAL A 56 -29.09 -1.91 -3.35
N ARG A 57 -28.04 -2.33 -2.63
CA ARG A 57 -28.06 -2.50 -1.19
C ARG A 57 -26.79 -2.01 -0.51
N VAL A 58 -26.94 -1.61 0.74
CA VAL A 58 -25.84 -1.31 1.67
C VAL A 58 -25.91 -2.35 2.79
N GLY A 59 -24.91 -3.23 2.86
CA GLY A 59 -24.99 -4.44 3.67
C GLY A 59 -26.22 -5.29 3.33
N ASN A 60 -27.13 -5.43 4.30
CA ASN A 60 -28.36 -6.22 4.15
C ASN A 60 -29.61 -5.37 3.82
N VAL A 61 -29.46 -4.06 3.62
CA VAL A 61 -30.59 -3.14 3.42
C VAL A 61 -30.69 -2.73 1.96
N PHE A 62 -31.84 -3.03 1.33
CA PHE A 62 -32.16 -2.54 -0.01
C PHE A 62 -32.49 -1.06 0.00
N LEU A 63 -31.87 -0.31 -0.90
CA LEU A 63 -32.15 1.11 -1.10
C LEU A 63 -33.37 1.26 -2.01
N ARG A 64 -34.41 1.98 -1.53
CA ARG A 64 -35.58 2.32 -2.34
C ARG A 64 -35.28 3.42 -3.35
N ASP A 65 -34.46 4.38 -2.96
CA ASP A 65 -33.98 5.46 -3.81
C ASP A 65 -32.46 5.62 -3.61
N PRO A 66 -31.65 5.01 -4.48
CA PRO A 66 -30.21 5.04 -4.34
C PRO A 66 -29.62 6.47 -4.41
N ALA A 67 -30.29 7.41 -5.09
CA ALA A 67 -29.83 8.79 -5.20
C ALA A 67 -29.82 9.53 -3.84
N THR A 68 -30.60 9.06 -2.88
CA THR A 68 -30.69 9.66 -1.53
C THR A 68 -29.70 9.08 -0.52
N SER A 69 -28.99 8.01 -0.87
CA SER A 69 -28.21 7.20 0.10
C SER A 69 -26.72 7.59 0.20
N GLY A 70 -26.35 8.75 -0.34
CA GLY A 70 -24.96 9.21 -0.45
C GLY A 70 -24.24 8.56 -1.64
N SER A 71 -23.39 9.31 -2.32
CA SER A 71 -22.60 8.77 -3.44
C SER A 71 -21.54 7.78 -2.92
N PRO A 72 -21.20 6.73 -3.70
CA PRO A 72 -20.09 5.87 -3.36
C PRO A 72 -18.78 6.67 -3.30
N PHE A 73 -17.80 6.13 -2.60
CA PHE A 73 -16.49 6.76 -2.45
C PHE A 73 -15.37 5.83 -2.91
N VAL A 74 -14.25 6.41 -3.35
CA VAL A 74 -13.07 5.65 -3.78
C VAL A 74 -12.56 4.79 -2.63
N GLY A 75 -12.32 3.52 -2.90
CA GLY A 75 -11.92 2.53 -1.90
C GLY A 75 -13.08 1.87 -1.15
N GLN A 76 -14.33 2.25 -1.41
CA GLN A 76 -15.48 1.56 -0.84
C GLN A 76 -15.55 0.11 -1.35
N PRO A 77 -15.63 -0.90 -0.47
CA PRO A 77 -15.76 -2.27 -0.92
C PRO A 77 -17.14 -2.51 -1.56
N VAL A 78 -17.16 -3.20 -2.70
CA VAL A 78 -18.36 -3.41 -3.50
C VAL A 78 -18.38 -4.83 -4.08
N SER A 79 -19.57 -5.43 -4.10
CA SER A 79 -19.87 -6.68 -4.79
C SER A 79 -20.90 -6.41 -5.89
N ILE A 80 -20.60 -6.78 -7.13
CA ILE A 80 -21.45 -6.51 -8.28
C ILE A 80 -21.81 -7.82 -8.98
N VAL A 81 -23.09 -8.14 -9.02
CA VAL A 81 -23.62 -9.25 -9.83
C VAL A 81 -24.14 -8.66 -11.13
N GLY A 82 -23.64 -9.13 -12.27
CA GLY A 82 -24.02 -8.59 -13.57
C GLY A 82 -23.38 -9.31 -14.74
N ARG A 83 -23.61 -8.77 -15.93
CA ARG A 83 -22.98 -9.27 -17.17
C ARG A 83 -21.91 -8.28 -17.61
N GLN A 84 -20.66 -8.71 -17.60
CA GLN A 84 -19.55 -7.93 -18.17
C GLN A 84 -19.65 -7.86 -19.69
N GLU A 85 -19.49 -6.67 -20.27
CA GLU A 85 -19.42 -6.48 -21.72
C GLU A 85 -17.99 -6.67 -22.21
N ARG A 86 -17.75 -7.77 -22.93
CA ARG A 86 -16.43 -8.09 -23.49
C ARG A 86 -15.94 -6.95 -24.40
N GLY A 87 -14.74 -6.44 -24.12
CA GLY A 87 -14.06 -5.43 -24.93
C GLY A 87 -14.46 -3.98 -24.69
N LYS A 88 -15.34 -3.69 -23.72
CA LYS A 88 -15.79 -2.32 -23.40
C LYS A 88 -15.50 -1.88 -21.96
N HIS A 89 -14.88 -2.74 -21.15
CA HIS A 89 -14.59 -2.45 -19.73
C HIS A 89 -15.81 -1.96 -18.95
N GLN A 90 -16.95 -2.61 -19.20
CA GLN A 90 -18.24 -2.26 -18.62
C GLN A 90 -18.88 -3.48 -17.99
N ILE A 91 -19.66 -3.27 -16.93
CA ILE A 91 -20.52 -4.29 -16.33
C ILE A 91 -21.96 -3.77 -16.27
N LYS A 92 -22.88 -4.51 -16.90
CA LYS A 92 -24.32 -4.29 -16.75
C LYS A 92 -24.76 -4.91 -15.42
N ALA A 93 -24.92 -4.07 -14.41
CA ALA A 93 -25.20 -4.51 -13.06
C ALA A 93 -26.67 -4.94 -12.91
N MET A 94 -26.88 -6.16 -12.43
CA MET A 94 -28.19 -6.64 -11.97
C MET A 94 -28.36 -6.33 -10.48
N GLU A 95 -27.28 -6.44 -9.72
CA GLU A 95 -27.25 -6.12 -8.30
C GLU A 95 -25.92 -5.50 -7.90
N ILE A 96 -25.98 -4.47 -7.06
CA ILE A 96 -24.82 -3.79 -6.48
C ILE A 96 -24.97 -3.83 -4.96
N MET A 97 -23.95 -4.32 -4.27
CA MET A 97 -23.88 -4.34 -2.82
C MET A 97 -22.66 -3.58 -2.35
N PHE A 98 -22.88 -2.44 -1.70
CA PHE A 98 -21.84 -1.74 -0.95
C PHE A 98 -21.68 -2.42 0.40
N LEU A 99 -20.47 -2.90 0.67
CA LEU A 99 -20.17 -3.63 1.89
C LEU A 99 -19.71 -2.65 2.98
N PRO A 100 -20.20 -2.78 4.23
CA PRO A 100 -19.63 -2.02 5.33
C PRO A 100 -18.17 -2.43 5.53
N ALA A 101 -17.34 -1.50 5.99
CA ALA A 101 -15.99 -1.83 6.40
C ALA A 101 -16.07 -2.80 7.58
N PRO A 102 -15.56 -4.04 7.46
CA PRO A 102 -15.62 -4.97 8.58
C PRO A 102 -14.72 -4.48 9.72
N GLU A 103 -15.16 -4.67 10.97
CA GLU A 103 -14.27 -4.55 12.13
C GLU A 103 -13.12 -5.53 11.95
N ARG A 104 -11.88 -5.05 12.03
CA ARG A 104 -10.68 -5.86 11.80
C ARG A 104 -9.72 -5.71 12.96
N LYS A 105 -9.27 -6.86 13.48
CA LYS A 105 -8.09 -6.89 14.33
C LYS A 105 -6.86 -6.76 13.47
N LEU A 106 -5.99 -5.81 13.81
CA LEU A 106 -4.75 -5.52 13.11
C LEU A 106 -3.59 -5.62 14.08
N SER A 107 -2.44 -6.04 13.55
CA SER A 107 -1.16 -5.97 14.25
C SER A 107 -0.12 -5.49 13.27
N GLY A 108 0.85 -4.73 13.74
CA GLY A 108 1.92 -4.17 12.90
C GLY A 108 3.16 -3.85 13.72
N PHE A 109 4.24 -3.57 13.00
CA PHE A 109 5.50 -3.06 13.53
C PHE A 109 6.02 -1.98 12.60
N ALA A 110 6.09 -0.75 13.08
CA ALA A 110 6.40 0.41 12.25
C ALA A 110 7.06 1.53 13.06
N VAL A 111 7.68 2.48 12.37
CA VAL A 111 8.12 3.75 12.98
C VAL A 111 6.91 4.66 13.17
N ILE A 112 6.86 5.37 14.31
CA ILE A 112 5.93 6.48 14.52
C ILE A 112 6.39 7.63 13.64
N ASP A 113 5.66 7.88 12.56
CA ASP A 113 6.01 8.91 11.59
C ASP A 113 5.32 10.25 11.89
N ARG A 114 4.26 10.25 12.72
CA ARG A 114 3.58 11.49 13.13
C ARG A 114 2.96 11.38 14.52
N GLY A 115 3.08 12.44 15.33
CA GLY A 115 2.25 12.66 16.52
C GLY A 115 0.99 13.44 16.12
N LEU A 116 -0.19 12.88 16.38
CA LEU A 116 -1.48 13.47 15.98
C LEU A 116 -2.15 14.21 17.14
N SER A 117 -1.88 13.79 18.37
CA SER A 117 -2.20 14.56 19.58
C SER A 117 -0.99 14.67 20.51
N PRO A 118 -0.89 15.73 21.33
CA PRO A 118 0.13 15.80 22.36
C PRO A 118 0.02 14.61 23.30
N ALA A 119 1.15 13.95 23.58
CA ALA A 119 1.19 12.87 24.54
C ALA A 119 0.78 13.39 25.93
N THR A 120 -0.32 12.87 26.48
CA THR A 120 -0.65 13.05 27.89
C THR A 120 -0.19 11.83 28.68
N SER A 121 -0.25 11.89 30.00
CA SER A 121 0.08 10.72 30.83
C SER A 121 -0.89 9.54 30.66
N LYS A 122 -2.03 9.72 29.97
CA LYS A 122 -3.10 8.71 29.88
C LYS A 122 -3.50 8.35 28.45
N GLU A 123 -3.17 9.19 27.49
CA GLU A 123 -3.62 9.05 26.11
C GLU A 123 -2.66 9.71 25.13
N ILE A 124 -2.45 9.06 23.99
CA ILE A 124 -1.71 9.59 22.85
C ILE A 124 -2.33 9.02 21.56
N LEU A 125 -2.44 9.88 20.54
CA LEU A 125 -2.79 9.50 19.18
C LEU A 125 -1.55 9.72 18.31
N VAL A 126 -1.08 8.63 17.69
CA VAL A 126 0.09 8.65 16.80
C VAL A 126 -0.26 8.06 15.46
N ARG A 127 0.52 8.35 14.42
CA ARG A 127 0.50 7.62 13.15
C ARG A 127 1.71 6.70 13.07
N ALA A 128 1.46 5.45 12.70
CA ALA A 128 2.48 4.47 12.36
C ALA A 128 1.84 3.42 11.42
N ASP A 129 2.64 2.81 10.54
CA ASP A 129 2.14 1.81 9.57
C ASP A 129 0.99 2.33 8.67
N GLY A 130 0.93 3.65 8.49
CA GLY A 130 -0.14 4.36 7.78
C GLY A 130 -1.48 4.44 8.50
N TYR A 131 -1.55 4.08 9.78
CA TYR A 131 -2.76 4.15 10.60
C TYR A 131 -2.65 5.19 11.71
N PRO A 132 -3.71 5.96 12.00
CA PRO A 132 -3.90 6.58 13.30
C PRO A 132 -4.09 5.49 14.37
N ILE A 133 -3.31 5.53 15.45
CA ILE A 133 -3.33 4.55 16.53
C ILE A 133 -3.57 5.28 17.84
N LEU A 134 -4.73 5.03 18.44
CA LEU A 134 -5.11 5.55 19.74
C LEU A 134 -4.65 4.61 20.83
N ILE A 135 -3.75 5.10 21.68
CA ILE A 135 -3.30 4.45 22.91
C ILE A 135 -3.92 5.20 24.09
N ASN A 136 -4.66 4.50 24.94
CA ASN A 136 -5.33 5.09 26.10
C ASN A 136 -5.12 4.26 27.37
N ALA A 137 -5.82 4.62 28.46
CA ALA A 137 -5.69 3.95 29.75
C ALA A 137 -6.06 2.44 29.74
N SER A 138 -6.77 1.95 28.73
CA SER A 138 -7.09 0.52 28.57
C SER A 138 -6.06 -0.26 27.75
N THR A 139 -5.16 0.44 27.05
CA THR A 139 -4.11 -0.18 26.25
C THR A 139 -3.03 -0.76 27.15
N GLN A 140 -2.61 -2.00 26.89
CA GLN A 140 -1.45 -2.58 27.56
C GLN A 140 -0.17 -2.03 26.93
N VAL A 141 0.64 -1.32 27.72
CA VAL A 141 1.82 -0.64 27.21
C VAL A 141 3.10 -1.25 27.79
N THR A 142 4.04 -1.62 26.92
CA THR A 142 5.39 -2.03 27.29
C THR A 142 6.41 -1.07 26.68
N PHE A 143 7.43 -0.71 27.46
CA PHE A 143 8.54 0.12 26.99
C PHE A 143 9.84 -0.68 26.99
N LYS A 144 10.62 -0.56 25.92
CA LYS A 144 12.02 -0.98 25.91
C LYS A 144 12.89 0.20 26.34
N ALA A 145 13.82 -0.06 27.26
CA ALA A 145 14.75 0.95 27.76
C ALA A 145 15.47 1.67 26.59
N PRO A 146 15.74 2.99 26.72
CA PRO A 146 15.53 3.82 27.91
C PRO A 146 14.11 4.40 28.05
N LEU A 147 13.15 4.00 27.21
CA LEU A 147 11.76 4.45 27.34
C LEU A 147 11.13 3.86 28.61
N ALA A 148 10.31 4.67 29.29
CA ALA A 148 9.65 4.33 30.56
C ALA A 148 8.21 4.88 30.67
N SER A 149 7.81 5.84 29.82
CA SER A 149 6.47 6.43 29.88
C SER A 149 5.95 6.91 28.52
N LEU A 150 4.63 7.09 28.40
CA LEU A 150 3.99 7.64 27.19
C LEU A 150 4.46 9.06 26.85
N SER A 151 4.83 9.85 27.85
CA SER A 151 5.36 11.21 27.63
C SER A 151 6.71 11.24 26.93
N GLN A 152 7.42 10.11 26.87
CA GLN A 152 8.66 9.95 26.11
C GLN A 152 8.43 9.42 24.70
N VAL A 153 7.18 9.07 24.35
CA VAL A 153 6.84 8.57 23.02
C VAL A 153 6.69 9.76 22.07
N THR A 154 7.62 9.87 21.14
CA THR A 154 7.66 10.86 20.06
C THR A 154 7.67 10.16 18.70
N THR A 155 7.71 10.93 17.62
CA THR A 155 8.10 10.42 16.31
C THR A 155 9.50 9.79 16.35
N ASN A 156 9.82 8.98 15.34
CA ASN A 156 11.09 8.25 15.24
C ASN A 156 11.29 7.17 16.31
N ILE A 157 10.21 6.66 16.89
CA ILE A 157 10.21 5.51 17.80
C ILE A 157 9.51 4.34 17.09
N TRP A 158 10.01 3.13 17.26
CA TRP A 158 9.32 1.94 16.79
C TRP A 158 8.13 1.61 17.70
N ILE A 159 6.99 1.34 17.08
CA ILE A 159 5.81 0.80 17.72
C ILE A 159 5.48 -0.55 17.12
N ALA A 160 5.43 -1.56 17.97
CA ALA A 160 4.67 -2.77 17.69
C ALA A 160 3.26 -2.57 18.27
N PHE A 161 2.20 -2.95 17.56
CA PHE A 161 0.83 -2.77 18.06
C PHE A 161 -0.05 -3.97 17.74
N HIS A 162 -1.10 -4.14 18.56
CA HIS A 162 -2.26 -4.98 18.31
C HIS A 162 -3.52 -4.19 18.68
N GLY A 163 -4.54 -4.19 17.84
CA GLY A 163 -5.76 -3.44 18.11
C GLY A 163 -6.89 -3.69 17.13
N LYS A 164 -7.95 -2.90 17.27
CA LYS A 164 -9.15 -2.96 16.44
C LYS A 164 -9.27 -1.70 15.59
N LEU A 165 -9.36 -1.87 14.28
CA LEU A 165 -9.71 -0.78 13.37
C LEU A 165 -11.19 -0.43 13.55
N ARG A 166 -11.45 0.85 13.87
CA ARG A 166 -12.79 1.43 14.00
C ARG A 166 -13.29 1.95 12.64
N GLU A 167 -14.58 2.24 12.58
CA GLU A 167 -15.23 2.81 11.39
C GLU A 167 -14.65 4.19 10.99
N ASP A 168 -14.10 4.93 11.94
CA ASP A 168 -13.44 6.22 11.72
C ASP A 168 -12.01 6.11 11.14
N GLY A 169 -11.52 4.89 10.87
CA GLY A 169 -10.17 4.65 10.37
C GLY A 169 -9.07 4.61 11.44
N THR A 170 -9.41 4.83 12.71
CA THR A 170 -8.45 4.77 13.83
C THR A 170 -8.36 3.36 14.40
N ILE A 171 -7.14 2.93 14.72
CA ILE A 171 -6.89 1.72 15.49
C ILE A 171 -7.00 2.05 16.98
N LEU A 172 -7.95 1.44 17.67
CA LEU A 172 -7.91 1.37 19.13
C LEU A 172 -6.92 0.28 19.55
N ALA A 173 -5.79 0.69 20.12
CA ALA A 173 -4.76 -0.25 20.53
C ALA A 173 -5.21 -1.03 21.78
N GLU A 174 -5.17 -2.36 21.68
CA GLU A 174 -5.33 -3.29 22.81
C GLU A 174 -3.98 -3.51 23.51
N ALA A 175 -2.87 -3.55 22.75
CA ALA A 175 -1.52 -3.67 23.27
C ALA A 175 -0.49 -2.97 22.37
N VAL A 176 0.55 -2.38 22.97
CA VAL A 176 1.67 -1.76 22.26
C VAL A 176 3.02 -2.02 22.95
N ILE A 177 4.08 -2.09 22.13
CA ILE A 177 5.47 -2.14 22.60
C ILE A 177 6.23 -1.01 21.91
N PHE A 178 6.79 -0.09 22.69
CA PHE A 178 7.64 0.97 22.18
C PHE A 178 9.11 0.59 22.28
N THR A 179 9.84 0.77 21.18
CA THR A 179 11.28 0.50 21.08
C THR A 179 12.00 1.71 20.51
N PRO A 180 13.09 2.20 21.13
CA PRO A 180 13.91 3.25 20.54
C PRO A 180 14.38 2.88 19.13
N ASN A 181 14.40 3.85 18.21
CA ASN A 181 15.05 3.65 16.93
C ASN A 181 16.56 3.85 17.10
N ILE A 182 17.32 2.75 17.12
CA ILE A 182 18.77 2.76 17.29
C ILE A 182 19.39 2.13 16.05
N ILE A 183 20.36 2.83 15.45
CA ILE A 183 21.17 2.29 14.37
C ILE A 183 22.14 1.27 14.95
N GLN A 184 22.12 0.06 14.41
CA GLN A 184 23.06 -0.98 14.81
C GLN A 184 24.27 -0.96 13.86
N ASN A 185 25.46 -1.36 14.32
CA ASN A 185 26.70 -1.39 13.50
C ASN A 185 26.55 -2.13 12.15
N ARG A 186 25.60 -3.06 12.03
CA ARG A 186 25.31 -3.76 10.76
C ARG A 186 24.50 -2.91 9.80
N GLU A 187 23.56 -2.14 10.33
CA GLU A 187 22.79 -1.17 9.57
C GLU A 187 23.73 -0.09 9.03
N GLU A 188 24.58 0.48 9.87
CA GLU A 188 25.59 1.48 9.47
C GLU A 188 26.46 1.02 8.28
N LYS A 189 26.98 -0.23 8.34
CA LYS A 189 27.74 -0.82 7.23
C LYS A 189 26.91 -0.99 5.96
N LEU A 190 25.61 -1.26 6.12
CA LEU A 190 24.69 -1.37 4.99
C LEU A 190 24.44 -0.01 4.35
N LEU A 191 24.24 1.04 5.16
CA LEU A 191 24.09 2.43 4.69
C LEU A 191 25.30 2.82 3.83
N ALA A 192 26.51 2.69 4.39
CA ALA A 192 27.75 3.07 3.70
C ALA A 192 28.00 2.29 2.39
N ARG A 193 27.60 1.01 2.33
CA ARG A 193 27.79 0.19 1.12
C ARG A 193 26.82 0.54 -0.01
N ASN A 194 25.65 1.10 0.32
CA ASN A 194 24.61 1.43 -0.65
C ASN A 194 24.54 2.93 -0.94
N GLU A 195 25.57 3.66 -0.55
CA GLU A 195 25.76 5.05 -0.96
C GLU A 195 25.85 5.15 -2.49
N TYR A 196 25.31 6.23 -3.03
CA TYR A 196 25.26 6.49 -4.47
C TYR A 196 25.68 7.92 -4.75
N ASP A 197 26.75 8.05 -5.53
CA ASP A 197 27.23 9.33 -6.03
C ASP A 197 27.08 9.31 -7.57
N PRO A 198 26.13 10.07 -8.15
CA PRO A 198 25.92 10.09 -9.60
C PRO A 198 27.17 10.54 -10.35
N SER A 199 27.99 11.41 -9.77
CA SER A 199 29.19 11.95 -10.43
C SER A 199 30.32 10.92 -10.56
N ALA A 200 30.28 9.88 -9.72
CA ALA A 200 31.25 8.79 -9.72
C ALA A 200 30.84 7.61 -10.63
N VAL A 201 29.64 7.63 -11.21
CA VAL A 201 29.13 6.54 -12.06
C VAL A 201 29.25 6.93 -13.53
N PRO A 202 30.03 6.18 -14.35
CA PRO A 202 30.10 6.42 -15.79
C PRO A 202 28.74 6.21 -16.48
N ASP A 203 28.43 7.05 -17.47
CA ASP A 203 27.18 6.98 -18.25
C ASP A 203 27.00 5.64 -19.00
N ASP A 204 28.09 4.94 -19.33
CA ASP A 204 28.09 3.65 -20.02
C ASP A 204 28.10 2.45 -19.07
N SER A 205 28.08 2.69 -17.76
CA SER A 205 28.12 1.64 -16.74
C SER A 205 26.92 0.70 -16.88
N LYS A 206 27.19 -0.61 -16.81
CA LYS A 206 26.15 -1.64 -16.82
C LYS A 206 26.49 -2.73 -15.81
N GLN A 207 25.57 -3.00 -14.91
CA GLN A 207 25.65 -4.22 -14.11
C GLN A 207 25.21 -5.42 -14.96
N ASN A 208 26.11 -6.39 -15.15
CA ASN A 208 25.77 -7.61 -15.87
C ASN A 208 24.70 -8.43 -15.10
N ALA A 209 23.87 -9.17 -15.85
CA ALA A 209 22.73 -9.91 -15.28
C ALA A 209 23.17 -10.96 -14.25
N ALA A 210 24.31 -11.63 -14.48
CA ALA A 210 24.89 -12.59 -13.54
C ALA A 210 25.27 -11.92 -12.21
N GLY A 211 25.95 -10.77 -12.25
CA GLY A 211 26.29 -10.00 -11.05
C GLY A 211 25.05 -9.52 -10.31
N LYS A 212 24.01 -9.07 -11.03
CA LYS A 212 22.73 -8.67 -10.42
C LYS A 212 22.03 -9.84 -9.71
N PHE A 213 22.10 -11.04 -10.28
CA PHE A 213 21.51 -12.26 -9.72
C PHE A 213 22.26 -12.76 -8.47
N PHE A 214 23.59 -12.79 -8.50
CA PHE A 214 24.40 -13.35 -7.41
C PHE A 214 24.76 -12.35 -6.30
N LEU A 215 24.94 -11.07 -6.64
CA LEU A 215 25.45 -10.05 -5.71
C LEU A 215 24.41 -8.97 -5.36
N GLY A 216 23.21 -9.04 -5.94
CA GLY A 216 22.19 -8.02 -5.82
C GLY A 216 22.49 -6.80 -6.70
N VAL A 217 21.71 -5.73 -6.54
CA VAL A 217 21.92 -4.47 -7.28
C VAL A 217 23.08 -3.69 -6.66
N ASP A 218 24.03 -3.27 -7.50
CA ASP A 218 25.13 -2.37 -7.12
C ASP A 218 24.78 -0.96 -7.62
N PRO A 219 24.37 -0.03 -6.75
CA PRO A 219 23.88 1.28 -7.17
C PRO A 219 24.95 2.05 -7.96
N ARG A 220 26.23 1.87 -7.62
CA ARG A 220 27.39 2.47 -8.31
C ARG A 220 27.57 2.02 -9.76
N LYS A 221 26.74 1.10 -10.24
CA LYS A 221 26.74 0.64 -11.63
C LYS A 221 25.52 1.09 -12.42
N ILE A 222 24.69 1.96 -11.85
CA ILE A 222 23.46 2.45 -12.44
C ILE A 222 23.69 3.88 -12.95
N PRO A 223 23.72 4.08 -14.29
CA PRO A 223 23.97 5.40 -14.86
C PRO A 223 22.92 6.44 -14.43
N PRO A 224 23.35 7.65 -14.05
CA PRO A 224 22.43 8.77 -13.86
C PRO A 224 21.87 9.23 -15.22
N VAL A 225 20.73 9.92 -15.18
CA VAL A 225 20.20 10.63 -16.36
C VAL A 225 20.38 12.12 -16.15
N HIS A 226 21.03 12.77 -17.12
CA HIS A 226 21.30 14.21 -17.10
C HIS A 226 20.13 15.02 -17.68
N ASP A 227 18.97 14.97 -17.03
CA ASP A 227 17.79 15.79 -17.35
C ASP A 227 17.45 16.71 -16.17
N ALA A 228 17.95 17.95 -16.22
CA ALA A 228 17.82 18.89 -15.10
C ALA A 228 16.37 19.24 -14.76
N VAL A 229 15.45 19.25 -15.74
CA VAL A 229 14.05 19.59 -15.51
C VAL A 229 13.35 18.44 -14.81
N MET A 230 13.57 17.21 -15.29
CA MET A 230 13.00 16.02 -14.68
C MET A 230 13.58 15.75 -13.29
N GLN A 231 14.89 15.95 -13.11
CA GLN A 231 15.57 15.89 -11.82
C GLN A 231 14.98 16.90 -10.82
N ALA A 232 14.88 18.18 -11.20
CA ALA A 232 14.27 19.19 -10.33
C ALA A 232 12.80 18.90 -9.97
N ARG A 233 12.04 18.26 -10.88
CA ARG A 233 10.67 17.82 -10.61
C ARG A 233 10.63 16.71 -9.55
N ILE A 234 11.47 15.68 -9.66
CA ILE A 234 11.51 14.60 -8.67
C ILE A 234 12.03 15.10 -7.32
N ASP A 235 13.00 16.02 -7.31
CA ASP A 235 13.53 16.59 -6.07
C ASP A 235 12.46 17.40 -5.34
N ARG A 236 11.78 18.31 -6.05
CA ARG A 236 10.70 19.12 -5.48
C ARG A 236 9.59 18.26 -4.87
N ILE A 237 9.16 17.22 -5.57
CA ILE A 237 8.10 16.33 -5.10
C ILE A 237 8.62 15.44 -3.97
N GLY A 238 9.82 14.88 -4.11
CA GLY A 238 10.43 14.02 -3.11
C GLY A 238 10.64 14.73 -1.76
N GLU A 239 11.18 15.95 -1.79
CA GLU A 239 11.41 16.78 -0.60
C GLU A 239 10.11 17.12 0.15
N SER A 240 9.00 17.32 -0.58
CA SER A 240 7.71 17.63 0.05
C SER A 240 7.14 16.45 0.83
N LEU A 241 7.55 15.22 0.49
CA LEU A 241 7.10 13.97 1.10
C LEU A 241 7.90 13.56 2.33
N ILE A 242 9.05 14.19 2.60
CA ILE A 242 9.86 13.88 3.77
C ILE A 242 9.12 14.32 5.03
N PRO A 243 8.83 13.40 5.98
CA PRO A 243 8.15 13.74 7.23
C PRO A 243 8.87 14.87 7.95
N ARG A 244 8.08 15.77 8.54
CA ARG A 244 8.64 16.92 9.28
C ARG A 244 9.68 16.49 10.32
N TYR A 245 9.44 15.42 11.05
CA TYR A 245 10.38 14.98 12.07
C TYR A 245 11.76 14.61 11.50
N GLN A 246 11.83 13.99 10.31
CA GLN A 246 13.11 13.65 9.66
C GLN A 246 13.85 14.92 9.21
N ARG A 247 13.12 15.92 8.70
CA ARG A 247 13.72 17.22 8.35
C ARG A 247 14.25 17.98 9.57
N ASP A 248 13.53 17.88 10.69
CA ASP A 248 13.85 18.59 11.93
C ASP A 248 14.96 17.88 12.76
N LEU A 249 15.37 16.65 12.41
CA LEU A 249 16.50 15.97 13.06
C LEU A 249 17.83 16.71 12.78
N PRO A 250 18.75 16.80 13.76
CA PRO A 250 20.12 17.28 13.51
C PRO A 250 20.87 16.39 12.53
N ASP A 251 21.78 16.95 11.73
CA ASP A 251 22.63 16.16 10.81
C ASP A 251 23.56 15.18 11.54
N THR A 252 23.78 15.38 12.85
CA THR A 252 24.55 14.47 13.70
C THR A 252 23.71 13.35 14.31
N ASP A 253 22.38 13.33 14.09
CA ASP A 253 21.53 12.25 14.56
C ASP A 253 21.67 11.04 13.63
N GLU A 254 22.12 9.91 14.18
CA GLU A 254 22.37 8.68 13.42
C GLU A 254 21.12 8.14 12.72
N THR A 255 19.93 8.47 13.21
CA THR A 255 18.65 8.03 12.63
C THR A 255 18.10 8.97 11.57
N LYS A 256 18.76 10.10 11.32
CA LYS A 256 18.42 10.99 10.22
C LYS A 256 18.73 10.31 8.89
N ILE A 257 17.74 10.30 8.01
CA ILE A 257 17.91 9.77 6.66
C ILE A 257 18.22 10.95 5.72
N ASP A 258 19.35 10.85 5.02
CA ASP A 258 19.72 11.77 3.95
C ASP A 258 19.00 11.37 2.65
N PHE A 259 17.72 11.76 2.57
CA PHE A 259 16.90 11.48 1.40
C PHE A 259 17.45 12.20 0.18
N ARG A 260 17.76 11.44 -0.87
CA ARG A 260 18.16 11.97 -2.17
C ARG A 260 17.39 11.25 -3.27
N PHE A 261 16.81 12.00 -4.20
CA PHE A 261 16.07 11.44 -5.31
C PHE A 261 16.93 11.54 -6.56
N GLN A 262 17.22 10.41 -7.20
CA GLN A 262 18.11 10.40 -8.37
C GLN A 262 17.41 9.84 -9.58
N LEU A 263 17.39 10.62 -10.66
CA LEU A 263 16.97 10.12 -11.97
C LEU A 263 18.05 9.21 -12.57
N VAL A 264 17.65 8.00 -12.98
CA VAL A 264 18.57 6.98 -13.50
C VAL A 264 18.10 6.34 -14.80
N ASP A 265 19.05 5.80 -15.58
CA ASP A 265 18.80 5.01 -16.79
C ASP A 265 18.81 3.51 -16.48
N GLU A 266 17.63 3.01 -16.09
CA GLU A 266 17.43 1.58 -15.86
C GLU A 266 16.04 1.16 -16.37
N PRO A 267 15.93 0.83 -17.67
CA PRO A 267 14.65 0.55 -18.32
C PRO A 267 14.02 -0.78 -17.90
N LYS A 268 14.73 -1.62 -17.13
CA LYS A 268 14.21 -2.93 -16.69
C LYS A 268 13.51 -2.88 -15.35
N TRP A 269 13.55 -1.76 -14.64
CA TRP A 269 12.89 -1.65 -13.33
C TRP A 269 11.47 -1.16 -13.50
N HIS A 270 10.51 -1.86 -12.93
CA HIS A 270 9.10 -1.47 -12.93
C HIS A 270 8.72 -0.67 -11.68
N ASP A 271 9.71 -0.17 -10.94
CA ASP A 271 9.55 0.62 -9.72
C ASP A 271 10.79 1.50 -9.52
N ALA A 272 10.66 2.59 -8.78
CA ALA A 272 11.79 3.22 -8.14
C ALA A 272 12.38 2.26 -7.08
N ARG A 273 13.64 2.50 -6.70
CA ARG A 273 14.32 1.66 -5.73
C ARG A 273 14.95 2.49 -4.64
N THR A 274 14.54 2.18 -3.41
CA THR A 274 15.12 2.74 -2.19
C THR A 274 16.40 2.01 -1.82
N MET A 275 17.50 2.74 -1.72
CA MET A 275 18.73 2.27 -1.09
C MET A 275 18.62 2.41 0.43
N PRO A 276 19.26 1.51 1.20
CA PRO A 276 19.35 1.66 2.66
C PRO A 276 19.82 3.04 3.12
N SER A 277 20.72 3.69 2.38
CA SER A 277 21.25 5.04 2.68
C SER A 277 20.21 6.17 2.64
N GLY A 278 19.02 5.94 2.08
CA GLY A 278 18.03 6.99 1.83
C GLY A 278 18.02 7.50 0.39
N VAL A 279 18.96 7.06 -0.45
CA VAL A 279 18.94 7.38 -1.89
C VAL A 279 17.83 6.60 -2.58
N ILE A 280 16.94 7.30 -3.27
CA ILE A 280 15.84 6.74 -4.05
C ILE A 280 16.18 6.90 -5.53
N LEU A 281 16.47 5.77 -6.18
CA LEU A 281 16.80 5.72 -7.60
C LEU A 281 15.50 5.61 -8.40
N VAL A 282 15.22 6.60 -9.24
CA VAL A 282 13.98 6.78 -9.99
C VAL A 282 14.26 6.56 -11.49
N PRO A 283 13.84 5.42 -12.08
CA PRO A 283 13.97 5.22 -13.51
C PRO A 283 13.23 6.27 -14.33
N ARG A 284 13.90 6.86 -15.33
CA ARG A 284 13.32 7.87 -16.23
C ARG A 284 11.95 7.49 -16.79
N HIS A 285 11.83 6.26 -17.29
CA HIS A 285 10.61 5.79 -17.93
C HIS A 285 9.41 5.66 -16.97
N ILE A 286 9.63 5.62 -15.65
CA ILE A 286 8.54 5.68 -14.67
C ILE A 286 7.99 7.10 -14.60
N VAL A 287 8.87 8.09 -14.52
CA VAL A 287 8.50 9.52 -14.48
C VAL A 287 7.72 9.91 -15.74
N GLU A 288 8.14 9.40 -16.90
CA GLU A 288 7.49 9.65 -18.19
C GLU A 288 6.10 9.01 -18.33
N ARG A 289 5.82 7.93 -17.59
CA ARG A 289 4.55 7.21 -17.67
C ARG A 289 3.46 7.79 -16.77
N LEU A 290 3.84 8.43 -15.67
CA LEU A 290 2.90 8.95 -14.68
C LEU A 290 2.30 10.27 -15.17
N GLN A 291 0.98 10.38 -15.03
CA GLN A 291 0.19 11.40 -15.72
C GLN A 291 0.18 12.75 -15.01
N ASN A 292 0.48 12.78 -13.72
CA ASN A 292 0.45 13.98 -12.90
C ASN A 292 1.43 13.88 -11.71
N ASP A 293 1.61 14.99 -10.98
CA ASP A 293 2.53 15.08 -9.84
C ASP A 293 2.06 14.22 -8.64
N SER A 294 0.75 14.00 -8.44
CA SER A 294 0.24 13.12 -7.38
C SER A 294 0.59 11.65 -7.64
N GLN A 295 0.53 11.20 -8.89
CA GLN A 295 0.94 9.84 -9.26
C GLN A 295 2.44 9.63 -9.07
N LEU A 296 3.27 10.61 -9.46
CA LEU A 296 4.70 10.60 -9.20
C LEU A 296 5.01 10.63 -7.70
N ALA A 297 4.31 11.49 -6.96
CA ALA A 297 4.41 11.57 -5.51
C ALA A 297 4.09 10.22 -4.86
N ALA A 298 3.11 9.46 -5.36
CA ALA A 298 2.75 8.17 -4.78
C ALA A 298 3.89 7.13 -4.87
N VAL A 299 4.61 7.11 -6.00
CA VAL A 299 5.79 6.23 -6.16
C VAL A 299 6.95 6.66 -5.28
N LEU A 300 7.20 7.96 -5.20
CA LEU A 300 8.27 8.50 -4.34
C LEU A 300 7.94 8.29 -2.85
N ALA A 301 6.69 8.48 -2.44
CA ALA A 301 6.22 8.30 -1.07
C ALA A 301 6.30 6.84 -0.62
N ASP A 302 6.03 5.87 -1.49
CA ASP A 302 6.22 4.44 -1.19
C ASP A 302 7.69 4.12 -0.89
N ASN A 303 8.60 4.76 -1.62
CA ASN A 303 10.04 4.60 -1.43
C ASN A 303 10.55 5.35 -0.18
N VAL A 304 10.02 6.54 0.11
CA VAL A 304 10.27 7.22 1.40
C VAL A 304 9.78 6.34 2.55
N GLY A 305 8.56 5.78 2.46
CA GLY A 305 8.03 4.84 3.44
C GLY A 305 8.91 3.60 3.62
N THR A 306 9.43 3.03 2.51
CA THR A 306 10.38 1.91 2.54
C THR A 306 11.64 2.23 3.34
N ALA A 307 12.18 3.44 3.20
CA ALA A 307 13.36 3.90 3.93
C ALA A 307 13.05 4.11 5.42
N LEU A 308 11.96 4.83 5.73
CA LEU A 308 11.51 5.09 7.11
C LEU A 308 11.32 3.78 7.88
N GLU A 309 10.69 2.79 7.24
CA GLU A 309 10.40 1.48 7.83
C GLU A 309 11.59 0.51 7.74
N LYS A 310 12.76 0.96 7.28
CA LYS A 310 13.99 0.18 7.19
C LYS A 310 13.79 -1.20 6.54
N GLN A 311 12.88 -1.31 5.57
CA GLN A 311 12.40 -2.61 5.10
C GLN A 311 13.54 -3.47 4.55
N THR A 312 14.48 -2.88 3.79
CA THR A 312 15.65 -3.61 3.28
C THR A 312 16.51 -4.20 4.41
N TYR A 313 16.65 -3.49 5.54
CA TYR A 313 17.39 -3.99 6.70
C TYR A 313 16.60 -5.08 7.43
N LEU A 314 15.30 -4.88 7.65
CA LEU A 314 14.44 -5.85 8.35
C LEU A 314 14.21 -7.13 7.56
N ALA A 315 14.17 -7.05 6.23
CA ALA A 315 14.04 -8.18 5.31
C ALA A 315 15.25 -9.13 5.35
N MET A 316 16.40 -8.71 5.89
CA MET A 316 17.57 -9.58 5.98
C MET A 316 17.28 -10.79 6.89
N PRO A 317 17.63 -12.03 6.49
CA PRO A 317 17.29 -13.25 7.25
C PRO A 317 17.67 -13.21 8.73
N LYS A 318 18.80 -12.56 9.07
CA LYS A 318 19.27 -12.43 10.47
C LYS A 318 18.44 -11.46 11.32
N ASN A 319 17.72 -10.54 10.68
CA ASN A 319 16.90 -9.52 11.32
C ASN A 319 15.41 -9.90 11.32
N GLN A 320 14.99 -10.80 10.43
CA GLN A 320 13.64 -11.38 10.44
C GLN A 320 13.30 -12.07 11.79
N ALA A 321 14.27 -12.71 12.43
CA ALA A 321 14.10 -13.29 13.76
C ALA A 321 13.78 -12.23 14.83
N MET A 322 14.32 -11.02 14.70
CA MET A 322 14.05 -9.90 15.60
C MET A 322 12.64 -9.34 15.40
N LEU A 323 12.21 -9.18 14.14
CA LEU A 323 10.83 -8.81 13.81
C LEU A 323 9.84 -9.84 14.36
N ALA A 324 10.11 -11.13 14.15
CA ALA A 324 9.30 -12.23 14.66
C ALA A 324 9.30 -12.29 16.19
N ALA A 325 10.40 -11.95 16.87
CA ALA A 325 10.45 -11.88 18.33
C ALA A 325 9.67 -10.68 18.89
N ASN A 326 9.72 -9.52 18.24
CA ASN A 326 8.96 -8.34 18.67
C ASN A 326 7.45 -8.56 18.51
N LEU A 327 7.03 -9.13 17.39
CA LEU A 327 5.63 -9.53 17.19
C LEU A 327 5.26 -10.71 18.09
N GLY A 328 6.15 -11.68 18.26
CA GLY A 328 6.02 -12.87 19.11
C GLY A 328 5.88 -12.54 20.60
N GLY A 329 6.51 -11.46 21.04
CA GLY A 329 6.41 -10.93 22.41
C GLY A 329 4.98 -10.58 22.81
N PHE A 330 4.10 -10.22 21.87
CA PHE A 330 2.68 -10.07 22.15
C PHE A 330 2.04 -11.40 22.56
N ALA A 331 2.31 -12.50 21.84
CA ALA A 331 1.73 -13.80 22.22
C ALA A 331 2.31 -14.37 23.51
N ALA A 332 3.58 -14.11 23.81
CA ALA A 332 4.22 -14.60 25.04
C ALA A 332 3.90 -13.73 26.28
N GLY A 333 3.84 -12.40 26.11
CA GLY A 333 3.50 -11.46 27.18
C GLY A 333 2.00 -11.40 27.50
N LEU A 334 1.15 -11.87 26.58
CA LEU A 334 -0.30 -11.96 26.74
C LEU A 334 -0.75 -13.41 26.95
N PHE A 335 -0.09 -14.15 27.85
CA PHE A 335 -0.68 -15.36 28.45
C PHE A 335 -1.86 -14.95 29.37
N VAL A 336 -2.92 -14.42 28.76
CA VAL A 336 -4.26 -14.38 29.35
C VAL A 336 -4.95 -15.65 28.83
N PRO A 337 -5.21 -16.65 29.69
CA PRO A 337 -6.00 -17.82 29.29
C PRO A 337 -7.34 -17.36 28.68
N GLY A 338 -7.55 -17.61 27.38
CA GLY A 338 -8.81 -17.30 26.68
C GLY A 338 -8.73 -16.29 25.52
N LEU A 339 -7.61 -15.56 25.31
CA LEU A 339 -7.45 -14.63 24.19
C LEU A 339 -6.50 -15.22 23.12
N GLY A 340 -7.05 -15.68 22.01
CA GLY A 340 -6.36 -16.38 20.92
C GLY A 340 -5.44 -15.52 20.04
N LEU A 341 -4.43 -14.86 20.62
CA LEU A 341 -3.49 -13.97 19.93
C LEU A 341 -2.37 -14.68 19.16
N ALA A 342 -2.26 -16.02 19.27
CA ALA A 342 -1.23 -16.81 18.61
C ALA A 342 -1.30 -16.81 17.07
N THR A 343 -2.42 -16.41 16.48
CA THR A 343 -2.65 -16.51 15.02
C THR A 343 -1.95 -15.45 14.19
N GLY A 344 -1.67 -14.26 14.74
CA GLY A 344 -1.04 -13.15 13.98
C GLY A 344 0.43 -13.37 13.64
N ILE A 345 1.17 -14.09 14.50
CA ILE A 345 2.62 -14.29 14.39
C ILE A 345 2.97 -15.44 13.44
N ALA A 346 2.11 -16.46 13.34
CA ALA A 346 2.36 -17.65 12.51
C ALA A 346 2.46 -17.34 11.00
N THR A 347 1.94 -16.18 10.57
CA THR A 347 1.82 -15.77 9.16
C THR A 347 3.14 -15.30 8.52
N PHE A 348 4.18 -14.97 9.29
CA PHE A 348 5.43 -14.39 8.76
C PHE A 348 6.47 -15.41 8.25
N SER A 349 6.14 -16.70 8.21
CA SER A 349 7.13 -17.78 7.99
C SER A 349 7.62 -17.97 6.55
N SER A 350 7.14 -17.19 5.57
CA SER A 350 7.59 -17.31 4.16
C SER A 350 8.05 -15.97 3.57
N ALA A 351 9.11 -16.01 2.74
CA ALA A 351 9.65 -14.83 2.07
C ALA A 351 8.62 -14.10 1.19
N LYS A 352 7.69 -14.84 0.56
CA LYS A 352 6.59 -14.25 -0.21
C LYS A 352 5.64 -13.45 0.68
N THR A 353 5.31 -13.97 1.86
CA THR A 353 4.42 -13.28 2.81
C THR A 353 5.08 -12.01 3.37
N ILE A 354 6.39 -12.06 3.63
CA ILE A 354 7.17 -10.90 4.08
C ILE A 354 7.16 -9.80 3.02
N TYR A 355 7.51 -10.14 1.77
CA TYR A 355 7.51 -9.19 0.67
C TYR A 355 6.13 -8.55 0.45
N SER A 356 5.06 -9.35 0.50
CA SER A 356 3.70 -8.81 0.42
C SER A 356 3.36 -7.90 1.60
N HIS A 357 3.81 -8.22 2.81
CA HIS A 357 3.58 -7.37 3.98
C HIS A 357 4.32 -6.03 3.87
N GLU A 358 5.58 -6.05 3.44
CA GLU A 358 6.41 -4.85 3.22
C GLU A 358 5.80 -3.92 2.18
N ILE A 359 5.37 -4.46 1.02
CA ILE A 359 4.65 -3.69 0.00
C ILE A 359 3.38 -3.05 0.56
N GLN A 360 2.63 -3.80 1.36
CA GLN A 360 1.38 -3.27 1.92
C GLN A 360 1.68 -2.20 2.96
N GLN A 361 2.73 -2.35 3.77
CA GLN A 361 3.15 -1.35 4.76
C GLN A 361 3.62 -0.07 4.08
N SER A 362 4.52 -0.16 3.10
CA SER A 362 5.03 1.01 2.37
C SER A 362 3.89 1.76 1.68
N GLY A 363 2.93 1.03 1.10
CA GLY A 363 1.74 1.59 0.49
C GLY A 363 0.81 2.30 1.49
N ARG A 364 0.67 1.79 2.71
CA ARG A 364 -0.12 2.48 3.75
C ARG A 364 0.57 3.74 4.25
N VAL A 365 1.87 3.64 4.54
CA VAL A 365 2.69 4.77 4.99
C VAL A 365 2.69 5.87 3.94
N SER A 366 2.82 5.52 2.66
CA SER A 366 2.85 6.49 1.56
C SER A 366 1.57 7.33 1.46
N LEU A 367 0.39 6.75 1.72
CA LEU A 367 -0.85 7.52 1.79
C LEU A 367 -0.82 8.59 2.89
N GLY A 368 -0.18 8.30 4.03
CA GLY A 368 0.04 9.29 5.10
C GLY A 368 0.96 10.42 4.67
N LEU A 369 2.04 10.10 3.97
CA LEU A 369 2.98 11.10 3.43
C LEU A 369 2.34 11.98 2.36
N LEU A 370 1.58 11.38 1.45
CA LEU A 370 0.83 12.08 0.41
C LEU A 370 -0.20 13.04 1.02
N HIS A 371 -0.94 12.56 2.02
CA HIS A 371 -1.92 13.38 2.74
C HIS A 371 -1.26 14.60 3.37
N ASP A 372 -0.13 14.41 4.07
CA ASP A 372 0.58 15.48 4.75
C ASP A 372 1.18 16.52 3.78
N ALA A 373 1.59 16.07 2.60
CA ALA A 373 2.10 16.92 1.54
C ALA A 373 0.99 17.55 0.66
N GLY A 374 -0.27 17.17 0.86
CA GLY A 374 -1.43 17.71 0.14
C GLY A 374 -1.63 17.17 -1.27
N TYR A 375 -1.13 15.96 -1.56
CA TYR A 375 -1.40 15.26 -2.83
C TYR A 375 -2.74 14.52 -2.81
N ASP A 376 -3.28 14.27 -4.00
CA ASP A 376 -4.51 13.49 -4.16
C ASP A 376 -4.24 12.00 -3.89
N LEU A 377 -4.84 11.47 -2.82
CA LEU A 377 -4.70 10.08 -2.43
C LEU A 377 -5.29 9.11 -3.46
N THR A 378 -6.31 9.54 -4.22
CA THR A 378 -6.99 8.69 -5.21
C THR A 378 -6.12 8.39 -6.43
N GLU A 379 -5.08 9.20 -6.66
CA GLU A 379 -4.08 9.00 -7.71
C GLU A 379 -3.05 7.92 -7.36
N ALA A 380 -2.87 7.58 -6.07
CA ALA A 380 -1.87 6.61 -5.66
C ALA A 380 -2.13 5.18 -6.20
N PRO A 381 -3.35 4.61 -6.10
CA PRO A 381 -3.66 3.34 -6.77
C PRO A 381 -3.49 3.42 -8.30
N LEU A 382 -3.84 4.55 -8.91
CA LEU A 382 -3.75 4.75 -10.37
C LEU A 382 -2.30 4.80 -10.85
N ALA A 383 -1.38 5.37 -10.06
CA ALA A 383 0.05 5.38 -10.36
C ALA A 383 0.59 3.95 -10.57
N TRP A 384 0.31 3.06 -9.62
CA TRP A 384 0.76 1.66 -9.67
C TRP A 384 0.09 0.88 -10.79
N TRP A 385 -1.17 1.19 -11.09
CA TRP A 385 -1.87 0.60 -12.22
C TRP A 385 -1.27 1.03 -13.55
N THR A 386 -0.94 2.32 -13.67
CA THR A 386 -0.30 2.92 -14.84
C THR A 386 1.08 2.34 -15.09
N ILE A 387 1.86 2.09 -14.04
CA ILE A 387 3.17 1.45 -14.15
C ILE A 387 3.05 -0.02 -14.56
N ALA A 388 2.08 -0.74 -13.99
CA ALA A 388 1.85 -2.16 -14.27
C ALA A 388 1.26 -2.41 -15.67
N ALA A 389 0.51 -1.46 -16.23
CA ALA A 389 -0.12 -1.60 -17.52
C ALA A 389 0.91 -1.81 -18.64
N LYS A 390 0.65 -2.72 -19.58
CA LYS A 390 1.56 -2.95 -20.72
C LYS A 390 1.55 -1.79 -21.72
N HIS A 391 0.42 -1.09 -21.81
CA HIS A 391 0.21 0.01 -22.75
C HIS A 391 -0.23 1.28 -22.00
N PRO A 392 0.29 2.45 -22.37
CA PRO A 392 0.06 3.70 -21.64
C PRO A 392 -1.33 4.34 -21.88
N ALA A 393 -2.13 3.83 -22.81
CA ALA A 393 -3.33 4.53 -23.29
C ALA A 393 -4.50 4.55 -22.29
N ASP A 394 -4.64 3.52 -21.45
CA ASP A 394 -5.64 3.47 -20.38
C ASP A 394 -5.28 2.37 -19.37
N PRO A 395 -4.82 2.71 -18.15
CA PRO A 395 -4.52 1.69 -17.14
C PRO A 395 -5.76 0.89 -16.73
N THR A 396 -6.95 1.52 -16.72
CA THR A 396 -8.21 0.89 -16.30
C THR A 396 -8.69 -0.18 -17.29
N ALA A 397 -8.05 -0.27 -18.46
CA ALA A 397 -8.28 -1.33 -19.42
C ALA A 397 -7.70 -2.71 -19.01
N THR A 398 -7.11 -2.83 -17.82
CA THR A 398 -6.58 -4.10 -17.29
C THR A 398 -7.01 -4.26 -15.85
N ASP A 399 -7.02 -5.46 -15.28
CA ASP A 399 -7.34 -5.60 -13.85
C ASP A 399 -6.34 -4.82 -12.98
N PRO A 400 -6.78 -4.18 -11.90
CA PRO A 400 -5.88 -3.45 -11.00
C PRO A 400 -4.88 -4.43 -10.36
N PRO A 401 -3.58 -4.09 -10.31
CA PRO A 401 -2.60 -4.93 -9.63
C PRO A 401 -2.86 -4.96 -8.12
N ASP A 402 -2.36 -6.01 -7.44
CA ASP A 402 -2.54 -6.21 -5.99
C ASP A 402 -2.17 -4.98 -5.15
N ARG A 403 -1.12 -4.26 -5.55
CA ARG A 403 -0.68 -3.02 -4.88
C ARG A 403 -1.74 -1.92 -4.99
N SER A 404 -2.36 -1.72 -6.15
CA SER A 404 -3.46 -0.76 -6.33
C SER A 404 -4.69 -1.16 -5.50
N LEU A 405 -5.06 -2.44 -5.51
CA LEU A 405 -6.17 -2.95 -4.68
C LEU A 405 -5.93 -2.73 -3.19
N ASN A 406 -4.68 -2.90 -2.73
CA ASN A 406 -4.33 -2.62 -1.34
C ASN A 406 -4.48 -1.13 -1.00
N LEU A 407 -4.06 -0.23 -1.89
CA LEU A 407 -4.21 1.21 -1.69
C LEU A 407 -5.68 1.64 -1.69
N TYR A 408 -6.49 1.16 -2.63
CA TYR A 408 -7.95 1.41 -2.62
C TYR A 408 -8.57 0.96 -1.29
N ARG A 409 -8.24 -0.24 -0.82
CA ARG A 409 -8.70 -0.74 0.48
C ARG A 409 -8.30 0.20 1.62
N THR A 410 -7.05 0.67 1.65
CA THR A 410 -6.56 1.56 2.71
C THR A 410 -7.23 2.92 2.65
N ILE A 411 -7.43 3.49 1.45
CA ILE A 411 -8.15 4.76 1.27
C ILE A 411 -9.56 4.63 1.84
N GLY A 412 -10.30 3.58 1.46
CA GLY A 412 -11.68 3.42 1.93
C GLY A 412 -11.79 3.09 3.42
N ALA A 413 -10.84 2.33 3.97
CA ALA A 413 -10.89 1.89 5.37
C ALA A 413 -10.30 2.89 6.37
N VAL A 414 -9.41 3.78 5.93
CA VAL A 414 -8.68 4.71 6.81
C VAL A 414 -8.99 6.14 6.43
N TRP A 415 -8.71 6.51 5.18
CA TRP A 415 -8.62 7.91 4.77
C TRP A 415 -9.96 8.55 4.43
N HIS A 416 -10.97 7.76 4.04
CA HIS A 416 -12.29 8.30 3.69
C HIS A 416 -12.96 9.05 4.86
N ASN A 417 -12.81 8.52 6.08
CA ASN A 417 -13.40 9.09 7.28
C ASN A 417 -12.40 9.89 8.13
N TYR A 418 -11.15 9.97 7.69
CA TYR A 418 -10.11 10.68 8.42
C TYR A 418 -10.29 12.19 8.25
N SER A 419 -10.51 12.90 9.35
CA SER A 419 -10.96 14.29 9.35
C SER A 419 -9.89 15.31 9.75
N GLU A 420 -8.64 14.89 9.97
CA GLU A 420 -7.57 15.87 10.13
C GLU A 420 -7.39 16.65 8.83
N THR A 421 -7.54 17.97 8.92
CA THR A 421 -7.21 18.84 7.80
C THR A 421 -5.72 18.71 7.50
N PRO A 422 -5.31 18.47 6.23
CA PRO A 422 -3.90 18.50 5.86
C PRO A 422 -3.23 19.76 6.39
N SER A 423 -2.04 19.63 6.96
CA SER A 423 -1.22 20.81 7.24
C SER A 423 -1.03 21.55 5.92
N LYS A 424 -1.56 22.79 5.84
CA LYS A 424 -1.48 23.63 4.64
C LYS A 424 -0.02 23.57 4.12
N PRO A 425 0.22 23.21 2.85
CA PRO A 425 1.58 23.06 2.34
C PRO A 425 2.34 24.35 2.64
N ALA A 426 3.51 24.19 3.27
CA ALA A 426 4.40 25.30 3.53
C ALA A 426 4.57 26.03 2.20
N THR A 427 4.05 27.26 2.13
CA THR A 427 4.11 28.07 0.92
C THR A 427 5.58 28.13 0.54
N ALA A 428 5.95 27.49 -0.57
CA ALA A 428 7.32 27.45 -1.04
C ALA A 428 7.83 28.88 -0.99
N LEU A 429 8.88 29.10 -0.20
CA LEU A 429 9.62 30.35 -0.18
C LEU A 429 9.93 30.67 -1.64
N GLN A 430 9.20 31.63 -2.19
CA GLN A 430 9.60 32.26 -3.45
C GLN A 430 10.92 32.94 -3.13
N SER A 431 12.02 32.30 -3.54
CA SER A 431 13.33 32.91 -3.53
C SER A 431 13.28 34.17 -4.38
N ASN A 432 13.54 35.31 -3.74
CA ASN A 432 14.05 36.49 -4.42
C ASN A 432 15.53 36.29 -4.78
#